data_AF-A0A661ZTP6-F1
#
_entry.id   AF-A0A661ZTP6-F1
#
_cell.length_a   1.000
_cell.length_b   1.000
_cell.length_c   1.000
_cell.angle_alpha   90.00
_cell.angle_beta   90.00
_cell.angle_gamma   90.00
#
_symmetry.space_group_name_H-M   'P 1'
#
loop_
_entity.id
_entity.type
_entity.pdbx_description
1 polymer ?
#
loop_
_entity_poly.entity_id
_entity_poly.type
_entity_poly.pdbx_seq_one_letter_code
_entity_poly.pdbx_strand_id
1 'polypeptide(L)'
;MVNIDYMKEKDLKQILQKDYNFNENWKSILSLLFNKVDYFSTPSNPFFEEDKVKSGKQIGTIKLDDNKSLAIFEVEVDDSIRIDQNRKGLRDIAAKHIDQNITHGALVFFYSENQTDYRFSFIAKWSDIDLETGEFIKGETKPKRFTYLLGGNESCTTAAQRILELANKKEDGENIGINQLMDTFSVEPLKKDFFKSYKEHYNRFWQY
;
A
#
# COMPACT_ATOMS: atom_id res chain seq x y z
N MET A 1 -14.79 17.13 -12.99
CA MET A 1 -13.47 17.24 -12.34
C MET A 1 -13.70 17.24 -10.84
N VAL A 2 -13.21 16.23 -10.13
CA VAL A 2 -13.26 16.23 -8.66
C VAL A 2 -12.23 17.24 -8.19
N ASN A 3 -12.64 18.21 -7.37
CA ASN A 3 -11.74 19.18 -6.79
C ASN A 3 -10.84 18.44 -5.77
N ILE A 4 -9.55 18.31 -6.07
CA ILE A 4 -8.61 17.46 -5.31
C ILE A 4 -8.20 18.14 -3.99
N ASP A 5 -8.54 19.42 -3.82
CA ASP A 5 -8.00 20.26 -2.75
C ASP A 5 -8.35 19.81 -1.32
N TYR A 6 -9.38 18.99 -1.07
CA TYR A 6 -9.62 18.41 0.26
C TYR A 6 -10.40 17.08 0.19
N MET A 7 -9.71 15.95 0.10
CA MET A 7 -10.32 14.61 0.22
C MET A 7 -10.44 14.22 1.70
N LYS A 8 -11.65 13.90 2.18
CA LYS A 8 -11.90 13.51 3.58
C LYS A 8 -11.90 11.99 3.73
N GLU A 9 -11.79 11.50 4.97
CA GLU A 9 -11.84 10.06 5.28
C GLU A 9 -13.09 9.39 4.68
N LYS A 10 -14.26 10.04 4.75
CA LYS A 10 -15.50 9.52 4.16
C LYS A 10 -15.40 9.31 2.66
N ASP A 11 -14.78 10.25 1.94
CA ASP A 11 -14.62 10.19 0.49
C ASP A 11 -13.66 9.05 0.12
N LEU A 12 -12.55 8.92 0.85
CA LEU A 12 -11.61 7.79 0.69
C LEU A 12 -12.29 6.45 0.94
N LYS A 13 -13.07 6.31 2.02
CA LYS A 13 -13.81 5.07 2.30
C LYS A 13 -14.75 4.71 1.16
N GLN A 14 -15.52 5.68 0.65
CA GLN A 14 -16.41 5.44 -0.49
C GLN A 14 -15.66 5.00 -1.76
N ILE A 15 -14.45 5.52 -2.00
CA ILE A 15 -13.62 5.10 -3.12
C ILE A 15 -13.07 3.68 -2.92
N LEU A 16 -12.56 3.38 -1.72
CA LEU A 16 -11.92 2.11 -1.38
C LEU A 16 -12.90 0.94 -1.23
N GLN A 17 -14.20 1.24 -1.01
CA GLN A 17 -15.27 0.25 -0.91
C GLN A 17 -15.86 -0.17 -2.26
N LYS A 18 -15.53 0.51 -3.36
CA LYS A 18 -15.98 0.10 -4.69
C LYS A 18 -15.22 -1.15 -5.14
N ASP A 19 -15.78 -1.84 -6.13
CA ASP A 19 -15.08 -2.86 -6.89
C ASP A 19 -13.79 -2.28 -7.49
N TYR A 20 -12.81 -3.14 -7.71
CA TYR A 20 -11.48 -2.71 -8.14
C TYR A 20 -11.50 -2.10 -9.55
N ASN A 21 -11.06 -0.84 -9.66
CA ASN A 21 -10.69 -0.20 -10.92
C ASN A 21 -9.54 0.78 -10.68
N PHE A 22 -8.35 0.50 -11.21
CA PHE A 22 -7.19 1.35 -10.94
C PHE A 22 -7.38 2.82 -11.37
N ASN A 23 -7.96 3.03 -12.55
CA ASN A 23 -8.12 4.37 -13.12
C ASN A 23 -9.11 5.21 -12.34
N GLU A 24 -10.22 4.62 -11.90
CA GLU A 24 -11.29 5.32 -11.20
C GLU A 24 -11.00 5.47 -9.70
N ASN A 25 -10.41 4.46 -9.07
CA ASN A 25 -10.21 4.45 -7.62
C ASN A 25 -8.87 5.04 -7.19
N TRP A 26 -7.78 4.69 -7.89
CA TRP A 26 -6.43 4.87 -7.33
C TRP A 26 -5.62 5.99 -7.95
N LYS A 27 -5.85 6.37 -9.21
CA LYS A 27 -5.07 7.45 -9.84
C LYS A 27 -5.12 8.76 -9.05
N SER A 28 -6.29 9.17 -8.59
CA SER A 28 -6.46 10.39 -7.78
C SER A 28 -5.86 10.24 -6.38
N ILE A 29 -5.93 9.05 -5.78
CA ILE A 29 -5.28 8.77 -4.49
C ILE A 29 -3.76 8.89 -4.64
N LEU A 30 -3.17 8.29 -5.68
CA LEU A 30 -1.72 8.35 -5.88
C LEU A 30 -1.22 9.76 -6.18
N SER A 31 -1.98 10.58 -6.92
CA SER A 31 -1.64 12.01 -7.12
C SER A 31 -1.73 12.82 -5.84
N LEU A 32 -2.65 12.47 -4.94
CA LEU A 32 -2.72 13.07 -3.60
C LEU A 32 -1.46 12.73 -2.81
N LEU A 33 -1.03 11.46 -2.82
CA LEU A 33 0.07 10.94 -2.00
C LEU A 33 1.48 11.29 -2.49
N PHE A 34 1.69 11.48 -3.80
CA PHE A 34 3.04 11.58 -4.37
C PHE A 34 3.14 12.73 -5.36
N ASN A 35 4.33 13.30 -5.50
CA ASN A 35 4.60 14.40 -6.44
C ASN A 35 4.93 13.89 -7.86
N LYS A 36 5.52 12.69 -7.96
CA LYS A 36 6.07 12.14 -9.20
C LYS A 36 5.55 10.73 -9.42
N VAL A 37 4.47 10.63 -10.19
CA VAL A 37 3.86 9.37 -10.59
C VAL A 37 3.85 9.29 -12.11
N ASP A 38 4.55 8.29 -12.65
CA ASP A 38 4.67 8.07 -14.09
C ASP A 38 3.91 6.79 -14.45
N TYR A 39 2.86 6.93 -15.27
CA TYR A 39 2.08 5.79 -15.77
C TYR A 39 2.59 5.37 -17.15
N PHE A 40 2.73 4.08 -17.37
CA PHE A 40 3.24 3.55 -18.63
C PHE A 40 2.12 3.48 -19.68
N SER A 41 2.41 3.96 -20.90
CA SER A 41 1.52 3.83 -22.05
C SER A 41 1.41 2.38 -22.53
N THR A 42 2.48 1.60 -22.35
CA THR A 42 2.53 0.16 -22.63
C THR A 42 3.04 -0.57 -21.38
N PRO A 43 2.14 -1.10 -20.54
CA PRO A 43 2.53 -1.86 -19.35
C PRO A 43 3.35 -3.10 -19.70
N SER A 44 4.39 -3.41 -18.92
CA SER A 44 5.09 -4.69 -19.01
C SER A 44 4.37 -5.76 -18.18
N ASN A 45 4.54 -7.04 -18.52
CA ASN A 45 4.02 -8.17 -17.74
C ASN A 45 5.17 -8.94 -17.09
N PRO A 46 5.64 -8.53 -15.90
CA PRO A 46 6.68 -9.28 -15.19
C PRO A 46 6.16 -10.61 -14.60
N PHE A 47 4.84 -10.84 -14.57
CA PHE A 47 4.21 -11.99 -13.93
C PHE A 47 3.85 -13.13 -14.91
N PHE A 48 4.38 -13.10 -16.14
CA PHE A 48 3.95 -14.00 -17.22
C PHE A 48 4.18 -15.50 -16.93
N GLU A 49 5.06 -15.84 -15.99
CA GLU A 49 5.35 -17.22 -15.56
C GLU A 49 4.67 -17.59 -14.22
N GLU A 50 3.87 -16.72 -13.61
CA GLU A 50 3.22 -17.00 -12.33
C GLU A 50 1.88 -17.72 -12.54
N ASP A 51 1.85 -19.04 -12.32
CA ASP A 51 0.66 -19.91 -12.52
C ASP A 51 -0.63 -19.43 -11.83
N LYS A 52 -0.50 -18.66 -10.75
CA LYS A 52 -1.63 -18.16 -9.93
C LYS A 52 -2.08 -16.75 -10.34
N VAL A 53 -1.55 -16.23 -11.44
CA VAL A 53 -1.84 -14.88 -11.97
C VAL A 53 -2.43 -15.02 -13.37
N LYS A 54 -3.64 -14.50 -13.57
CA LYS A 54 -4.28 -14.42 -14.89
C LYS A 54 -3.66 -13.31 -15.74
N SER A 55 -3.43 -12.16 -15.10
CA SER A 55 -2.82 -10.99 -15.73
C SER A 55 -2.08 -10.18 -14.67
N GLY A 56 -0.76 -10.04 -14.80
CA GLY A 56 0.03 -9.15 -13.96
C GLY A 56 0.71 -8.08 -14.79
N LYS A 57 0.63 -6.82 -14.37
CA LYS A 57 1.17 -5.69 -15.11
C LYS A 57 1.94 -4.76 -14.20
N GLN A 58 3.09 -4.29 -14.67
CA GLN A 58 3.67 -3.05 -14.16
C GLN A 58 3.11 -1.88 -14.95
N ILE A 59 2.28 -1.08 -14.29
CA ILE A 59 1.52 0.00 -14.93
C ILE A 59 2.13 1.38 -14.71
N GLY A 60 3.18 1.47 -13.90
CA GLY A 60 3.90 2.72 -13.67
C GLY A 60 4.96 2.64 -12.59
N THR A 61 5.49 3.81 -12.26
CA THR A 61 6.48 4.03 -11.21
C THR A 61 6.19 5.29 -10.41
N ILE A 62 6.65 5.30 -9.17
CA ILE A 62 6.60 6.46 -8.28
C ILE A 62 8.02 6.80 -7.87
N LYS A 63 8.41 8.06 -8.03
CA LYS A 63 9.68 8.58 -7.50
C LYS A 63 9.41 9.26 -6.15
N LEU A 64 9.98 8.70 -5.09
CA LEU A 64 9.89 9.23 -3.72
C LEU A 64 10.86 10.39 -3.53
N ASP A 65 10.63 11.19 -2.48
CA ASP A 65 11.43 12.39 -2.20
C ASP A 65 12.85 12.05 -1.72
N ASP A 66 13.07 10.83 -1.21
CA ASP A 66 14.38 10.29 -0.83
C ASP A 66 15.13 9.61 -1.99
N ASN A 67 14.73 9.91 -3.23
CA ASN A 67 15.25 9.35 -4.48
C ASN A 67 15.06 7.83 -4.65
N LYS A 68 14.31 7.15 -3.78
CA LYS A 68 13.91 5.77 -4.03
C LYS A 68 12.73 5.71 -5.00
N SER A 69 12.56 4.55 -5.61
CA SER A 69 11.52 4.32 -6.62
C SER A 69 10.63 3.15 -6.22
N LEU A 70 9.32 3.28 -6.45
CA LEU A 70 8.35 2.21 -6.30
C LEU A 70 7.81 1.79 -7.67
N ALA A 71 7.64 0.49 -7.89
CA ALA A 71 6.79 0.00 -8.97
C ALA A 71 5.31 0.10 -8.60
N ILE A 72 4.44 0.23 -9.61
CA ILE A 72 2.99 0.07 -9.45
C ILE A 72 2.59 -1.21 -10.18
N PHE A 73 2.12 -2.21 -9.44
CA PHE A 73 1.69 -3.49 -9.96
C PHE A 73 0.17 -3.66 -9.84
N GLU A 74 -0.45 -4.08 -10.93
CA GLU A 74 -1.84 -4.52 -11.00
C GLU A 74 -1.85 -6.01 -11.33
N VAL A 75 -2.43 -6.84 -10.45
CA VAL A 75 -2.33 -8.30 -10.51
C VAL A 75 -3.72 -8.91 -10.37
N GLU A 76 -4.26 -9.37 -11.49
CA GLU A 76 -5.44 -10.22 -11.52
C GLU A 76 -5.04 -11.66 -11.19
N VAL A 77 -5.57 -12.19 -10.08
CA VAL A 77 -5.25 -13.54 -9.62
C VAL A 77 -6.23 -14.58 -10.17
N ASP A 78 -5.78 -15.83 -10.18
CA ASP A 78 -6.65 -16.95 -10.51
C ASP A 78 -7.87 -17.03 -9.55
N ASP A 79 -9.00 -17.51 -10.07
CA ASP A 79 -10.26 -17.56 -9.31
C ASP A 79 -10.22 -18.52 -8.12
N SER A 80 -9.29 -19.48 -8.13
CA SER A 80 -9.05 -20.35 -6.97
C SER A 80 -8.42 -19.62 -5.77
N ILE A 81 -7.89 -18.41 -5.98
CA ILE A 81 -7.22 -17.64 -4.94
C ILE A 81 -8.21 -16.82 -4.13
N ARG A 82 -8.40 -17.21 -2.87
CA ARG A 82 -9.11 -16.42 -1.86
C ARG A 82 -8.32 -15.17 -1.47
N ILE A 83 -8.68 -14.01 -2.03
CA ILE A 83 -7.96 -12.76 -1.77
C ILE A 83 -8.05 -12.42 -0.29
N ASP A 84 -9.21 -12.52 0.34
CA ASP A 84 -9.41 -12.26 1.77
C ASP A 84 -8.44 -13.02 2.69
N GLN A 85 -8.12 -14.28 2.36
CA GLN A 85 -7.35 -15.17 3.22
C GLN A 85 -5.85 -15.28 2.85
N ASN A 86 -5.47 -15.05 1.59
CA ASN A 86 -4.13 -15.37 1.11
C ASN A 86 -3.10 -14.22 1.20
N ARG A 87 -2.94 -13.60 2.38
CA ARG A 87 -2.05 -12.42 2.54
C ARG A 87 -0.60 -12.69 2.16
N LYS A 88 -0.04 -13.79 2.67
CA LYS A 88 1.36 -14.14 2.45
C LYS A 88 1.61 -14.55 1.00
N GLY A 89 0.78 -15.45 0.45
CA GLY A 89 0.99 -15.94 -0.91
C GLY A 89 0.89 -14.84 -1.96
N LEU A 90 -0.07 -13.93 -1.84
CA LEU A 90 -0.19 -12.77 -2.74
C LEU A 90 1.05 -11.88 -2.69
N ARG A 91 1.50 -11.53 -1.48
CA ARG A 91 2.73 -10.75 -1.32
C ARG A 91 3.93 -11.45 -1.95
N ASP A 92 4.10 -12.75 -1.67
CA ASP A 92 5.26 -13.51 -2.11
C ASP A 92 5.34 -13.56 -3.65
N ILE A 93 4.19 -13.60 -4.35
CA ILE A 93 4.11 -13.48 -5.81
C ILE A 93 4.74 -12.15 -6.27
N ALA A 94 4.27 -11.02 -5.73
CA ALA A 94 4.75 -9.70 -6.18
C ALA A 94 6.16 -9.34 -5.72
N ALA A 95 6.57 -9.81 -4.54
CA ALA A 95 7.88 -9.49 -3.98
C ALA A 95 9.02 -9.97 -4.90
N LYS A 96 8.88 -11.11 -5.57
CA LYS A 96 9.91 -11.66 -6.49
C LYS A 96 10.24 -10.71 -7.65
N HIS A 97 9.27 -9.89 -8.06
CA HIS A 97 9.37 -9.00 -9.22
C HIS A 97 9.87 -7.59 -8.88
N ILE A 98 10.25 -7.35 -7.61
CA ILE A 98 10.91 -6.12 -7.20
C ILE A 98 12.42 -6.29 -7.42
N ASP A 99 12.92 -5.70 -8.51
CA ASP A 99 14.36 -5.59 -8.77
C ASP A 99 14.95 -4.48 -7.89
N GLN A 100 15.69 -4.86 -6.85
CA GLN A 100 16.27 -3.93 -5.87
C GLN A 100 17.29 -2.96 -6.48
N ASN A 101 17.82 -3.23 -7.67
CA ASN A 101 18.75 -2.33 -8.35
C ASN A 101 18.04 -1.13 -8.98
N ILE A 102 16.72 -1.26 -9.24
CA ILE A 102 15.93 -0.28 -10.00
C ILE A 102 14.78 0.26 -9.13
N THR A 103 14.15 -0.62 -8.34
CA THR A 103 12.95 -0.35 -7.54
C THR A 103 13.15 -0.84 -6.11
N HIS A 104 12.91 0.05 -5.15
CA HIS A 104 13.12 -0.19 -3.72
C HIS A 104 11.85 -0.73 -3.04
N GLY A 105 10.76 -0.81 -3.80
CA GLY A 105 9.48 -1.33 -3.34
C GLY A 105 8.44 -1.33 -4.44
N ALA A 106 7.22 -1.71 -4.07
CA ALA A 106 6.06 -1.69 -4.95
C ALA A 106 4.78 -1.36 -4.18
N LEU A 107 3.87 -0.67 -4.86
CA LEU A 107 2.45 -0.63 -4.54
C LEU A 107 1.77 -1.68 -5.41
N VAL A 108 1.09 -2.63 -4.78
CA VAL A 108 0.52 -3.80 -5.47
C VAL A 108 -0.96 -3.89 -5.20
N PHE A 109 -1.73 -4.07 -6.28
CA PHE A 109 -3.18 -4.27 -6.25
C PHE A 109 -3.50 -5.67 -6.74
N PHE A 110 -4.01 -6.52 -5.84
CA PHE A 110 -4.48 -7.86 -6.17
C PHE A 110 -6.00 -7.84 -6.27
N TYR A 111 -6.55 -8.33 -7.37
CA TYR A 111 -7.99 -8.40 -7.60
C TYR A 111 -8.35 -9.65 -8.41
N SER A 112 -9.63 -9.95 -8.47
CA SER A 112 -10.22 -10.95 -9.36
C SER A 112 -11.59 -10.43 -9.75
N GLU A 113 -11.97 -10.54 -11.02
CA GLU A 113 -13.29 -10.10 -11.49
C GLU A 113 -14.45 -10.85 -10.78
N ASN A 114 -14.16 -12.00 -10.18
CA ASN A 114 -15.13 -12.83 -9.45
C ASN A 114 -15.17 -12.55 -7.94
N GLN A 115 -14.40 -11.57 -7.44
CA GLN A 115 -14.37 -11.20 -6.02
C GLN A 115 -14.58 -9.69 -5.86
N THR A 116 -15.57 -9.32 -5.05
CA THR A 116 -15.84 -7.92 -4.66
C THR A 116 -14.65 -7.33 -3.90
N ASP A 117 -14.02 -8.13 -3.04
CA ASP A 117 -12.92 -7.65 -2.22
C ASP A 117 -11.58 -7.78 -2.96
N TYR A 118 -10.81 -6.70 -2.91
CA TYR A 118 -9.47 -6.62 -3.50
C TYR A 118 -8.46 -6.24 -2.43
N ARG A 119 -7.17 -6.41 -2.72
CA ARG A 119 -6.10 -6.17 -1.75
C ARG A 119 -5.08 -5.19 -2.26
N PHE A 120 -4.85 -4.14 -1.48
CA PHE A 120 -3.71 -3.25 -1.63
C PHE A 120 -2.57 -3.71 -0.72
N SER A 121 -1.34 -3.73 -1.24
CA SER A 121 -0.14 -4.02 -0.45
C SER A 121 1.02 -3.10 -0.79
N PHE A 122 1.68 -2.58 0.24
CA PHE A 122 2.98 -1.93 0.12
C PHE A 122 4.09 -2.91 0.47
N ILE A 123 5.03 -3.08 -0.45
CA ILE A 123 6.19 -3.95 -0.29
C ILE A 123 7.44 -3.09 -0.42
N ALA A 124 8.34 -3.10 0.56
CA ALA A 124 9.65 -2.51 0.42
C ALA A 124 10.72 -3.58 0.60
N LYS A 125 11.81 -3.45 -0.14
CA LYS A 125 13.01 -4.28 -0.06
C LYS A 125 14.23 -3.39 0.03
N TRP A 126 15.19 -3.78 0.85
CA TRP A 126 16.44 -3.06 1.01
C TRP A 126 17.60 -4.03 1.16
N SER A 127 18.80 -3.52 0.89
CA SER A 127 20.05 -4.19 1.18
C SER A 127 20.94 -3.17 1.89
N ASP A 128 21.37 -3.52 3.09
CA ASP A 128 22.37 -2.79 3.86
C ASP A 128 23.68 -3.58 3.88
N ILE A 129 24.76 -2.94 4.31
CA ILE A 129 26.04 -3.59 4.59
C ILE A 129 26.17 -3.68 6.10
N ASP A 130 26.38 -4.89 6.61
CA ASP A 130 26.79 -5.11 7.98
C ASP A 130 28.17 -4.46 8.19
N LEU A 131 28.25 -3.46 9.08
CA LEU A 131 29.48 -2.71 9.30
C LEU A 131 30.54 -3.51 10.09
N GLU A 132 30.15 -4.59 10.76
CA GLU A 132 31.06 -5.47 11.51
C GLU A 132 31.61 -6.59 10.62
N THR A 133 30.77 -7.19 9.78
CA THR A 133 31.16 -8.35 8.94
C THR A 133 31.47 -7.98 7.49
N GLY A 134 31.03 -6.81 7.02
CA GLY A 134 31.12 -6.39 5.62
C GLY A 134 30.14 -7.13 4.70
N GLU A 135 29.24 -7.97 5.24
CA GLU A 135 28.28 -8.75 4.47
C GLU A 135 27.04 -7.92 4.10
N PHE A 136 26.41 -8.26 2.97
CA PHE A 136 25.13 -7.65 2.59
C PHE A 136 23.98 -8.25 3.40
N ILE A 137 23.31 -7.43 4.21
CA ILE A 137 22.07 -7.79 4.89
C ILE A 137 20.89 -7.34 4.01
N LYS A 138 20.12 -8.30 3.51
CA LYS A 138 18.87 -8.01 2.81
C LYS A 138 17.70 -7.99 3.80
N GLY A 139 16.84 -6.99 3.66
CA GLY A 139 15.61 -6.88 4.43
C GLY A 139 14.39 -6.60 3.56
N GLU A 140 13.22 -6.93 4.09
CA GLU A 140 11.95 -6.61 3.44
C GLU A 140 10.84 -6.36 4.46
N THR A 141 9.79 -5.64 4.05
CA THR A 141 8.65 -5.36 4.93
C THR A 141 7.99 -6.65 5.42
N LYS A 142 7.58 -6.72 6.69
CA LYS A 142 6.99 -7.96 7.23
C LYS A 142 5.68 -8.30 6.50
N PRO A 143 5.48 -9.56 6.06
CA PRO A 143 4.37 -9.93 5.18
C PRO A 143 2.95 -9.56 5.61
N LYS A 144 2.69 -9.49 6.92
CA LYS A 144 1.34 -9.28 7.45
C LYS A 144 0.98 -7.81 7.72
N ARG A 145 1.94 -6.89 7.62
CA ARG A 145 1.83 -5.56 8.23
C ARG A 145 1.55 -4.41 7.27
N PHE A 146 1.61 -4.65 5.97
CA PHE A 146 1.56 -3.58 4.97
C PHE A 146 0.52 -3.88 3.90
N THR A 147 -0.58 -4.47 4.31
CA THR A 147 -1.62 -4.98 3.41
C THR A 147 -2.99 -4.66 3.95
N TYR A 148 -3.89 -4.29 3.05
CA TYR A 148 -5.24 -3.83 3.33
C TYR A 148 -6.20 -4.61 2.44
N LEU A 149 -7.18 -5.28 3.05
CA LEU A 149 -8.33 -5.80 2.33
C LEU A 149 -9.34 -4.66 2.18
N LEU A 150 -9.85 -4.50 0.96
CA LEU A 150 -10.68 -3.38 0.51
C LEU A 150 -11.82 -3.95 -0.34
N GLY A 151 -12.78 -3.11 -0.72
CA GLY A 151 -13.98 -3.52 -1.45
C GLY A 151 -15.25 -3.45 -0.60
N GLY A 152 -16.36 -3.87 -1.20
CA GLY A 152 -17.71 -3.65 -0.68
C GLY A 152 -18.01 -4.30 0.66
N ASN A 153 -17.28 -5.37 1.03
CA ASN A 153 -17.48 -6.05 2.31
C ASN A 153 -16.62 -5.47 3.44
N GLU A 154 -15.74 -4.52 3.14
CA GLU A 154 -14.79 -3.96 4.11
C GLU A 154 -15.14 -2.52 4.51
N SER A 155 -14.91 -2.17 5.77
CA SER A 155 -15.15 -0.79 6.23
C SER A 155 -14.15 0.21 5.62
N CYS A 156 -12.99 -0.27 5.17
CA CYS A 156 -11.87 0.50 4.64
C CYS A 156 -11.33 1.62 5.58
N THR A 157 -11.71 1.62 6.86
CA THR A 157 -11.41 2.72 7.80
C THR A 157 -9.91 2.90 8.02
N THR A 158 -9.19 1.83 8.35
CA THR A 158 -7.74 1.91 8.59
C THR A 158 -6.98 2.35 7.34
N ALA A 159 -7.35 1.82 6.16
CA ALA A 159 -6.71 2.20 4.90
C ALA A 159 -6.93 3.68 4.58
N ALA A 160 -8.17 4.16 4.72
CA ALA A 160 -8.50 5.57 4.52
C ALA A 160 -7.72 6.48 5.48
N GLN A 161 -7.63 6.11 6.76
CA GLN A 161 -6.87 6.87 7.75
C GLN A 161 -5.37 6.93 7.43
N ARG A 162 -4.76 5.82 7.00
CA ARG A 162 -3.33 5.82 6.62
C ARG A 162 -3.06 6.62 5.35
N ILE A 163 -3.94 6.53 4.36
CA ILE A 163 -3.84 7.36 3.15
C ILE A 163 -3.94 8.84 3.50
N LEU A 164 -4.92 9.21 4.34
CA LEU A 164 -5.08 10.61 4.77
C LEU A 164 -3.90 11.08 5.63
N GLU A 165 -3.38 10.24 6.53
CA GLU A 165 -2.18 10.55 7.31
C GLU A 165 -0.98 10.88 6.39
N LEU A 166 -0.74 10.06 5.36
CA LEU A 166 0.36 10.31 4.42
C LEU A 166 0.12 11.55 3.56
N ALA A 167 -1.12 11.79 3.14
CA ALA A 167 -1.52 12.99 2.39
C ALA A 167 -1.29 14.27 3.21
N ASN A 168 -1.70 14.28 4.47
CA ASN A 168 -1.52 15.43 5.36
C ASN A 168 -0.03 15.72 5.60
N LYS A 169 0.80 14.68 5.83
CA LYS A 169 2.26 14.86 5.95
C LYS A 169 2.86 15.56 4.73
N LYS A 170 2.42 15.16 3.53
CA LYS A 170 2.84 15.81 2.28
C LYS A 170 2.36 17.27 2.21
N GLU A 171 1.10 17.54 2.56
CA GLU A 171 0.52 18.90 2.58
C GLU A 171 1.27 19.81 3.56
N ASP A 172 1.66 19.28 4.72
CA ASP A 172 2.46 19.96 5.75
C ASP A 172 3.93 20.15 5.35
N GLY A 173 4.33 19.68 4.16
CA GLY A 173 5.67 19.85 3.60
C GLY A 173 6.69 18.82 4.07
N GLU A 174 6.27 17.70 4.68
CA GLU A 174 7.16 16.58 5.00
C GLU A 174 7.63 15.84 3.75
N ASN A 175 8.85 15.31 3.79
CA ASN A 175 9.40 14.49 2.73
C ASN A 175 8.76 13.09 2.72
N ILE A 176 8.15 12.71 1.60
CA ILE A 176 7.53 11.40 1.40
C ILE A 176 8.58 10.42 0.86
N GLY A 177 9.39 9.90 1.79
CA GLY A 177 10.41 8.86 1.56
C GLY A 177 9.95 7.45 1.98
N ILE A 178 10.77 6.42 1.72
CA ILE A 178 10.40 5.02 1.98
C ILE A 178 10.08 4.75 3.46
N ASN A 179 10.83 5.39 4.37
CA ASN A 179 10.61 5.24 5.81
C ASN A 179 9.26 5.84 6.21
N GLN A 180 8.86 6.96 5.60
CA GLN A 180 7.56 7.57 5.86
C GLN A 180 6.41 6.65 5.43
N LEU A 181 6.57 5.94 4.32
CA LEU A 181 5.63 4.92 3.87
C LEU A 181 5.62 3.71 4.81
N MET A 182 6.77 3.28 5.30
CA MET A 182 6.86 2.18 6.27
C MET A 182 6.20 2.53 7.60
N ASP A 183 6.35 3.76 8.08
CA ASP A 183 5.74 4.18 9.34
C ASP A 183 4.21 4.31 9.19
N THR A 184 3.75 4.93 8.11
CA THR A 184 2.32 5.21 7.90
C THR A 184 1.54 3.98 7.44
N PHE A 185 2.05 3.15 6.53
CA PHE A 185 1.31 1.99 6.02
C PHE A 185 1.40 0.72 6.90
N SER A 186 2.10 0.78 8.04
CA SER A 186 2.08 -0.34 8.98
C SER A 186 0.72 -0.46 9.68
N VAL A 187 0.08 -1.64 9.58
CA VAL A 187 -1.18 -1.97 10.27
C VAL A 187 -0.98 -2.36 11.74
N GLU A 188 0.20 -2.12 12.33
CA GLU A 188 0.30 -2.15 13.79
C GLU A 188 -0.52 -0.99 14.39
N PRO A 189 -1.19 -1.21 15.54
CA PRO A 189 -1.83 -0.12 16.26
C PRO A 189 -0.81 0.98 16.52
N LEU A 190 -1.23 2.24 16.46
CA LEU A 190 -0.54 3.37 17.09
C LEU A 190 -0.36 3.02 18.59
N LYS A 191 0.71 2.28 18.92
CA LYS A 191 1.11 1.93 20.29
C LYS A 191 1.68 3.18 20.94
N LYS A 192 0.84 4.18 21.14
CA LYS A 192 0.98 5.26 22.12
C LYS A 192 -0.34 6.03 22.21
N ASP A 193 -0.95 6.40 21.08
CA ASP A 193 -2.15 7.24 21.10
C ASP A 193 -3.46 6.46 21.30
N PHE A 194 -3.55 5.22 20.79
CA PHE A 194 -4.73 4.38 21.03
C PHE A 194 -4.88 4.00 22.51
N PHE A 195 -3.77 3.67 23.19
CA PHE A 195 -3.80 3.41 24.63
C PHE A 195 -3.97 4.69 25.45
N LYS A 196 -3.46 5.83 24.97
CA LYS A 196 -3.65 7.11 25.65
C LYS A 196 -5.11 7.55 25.61
N SER A 197 -5.75 7.56 24.44
CA SER A 197 -7.17 7.91 24.31
C SER A 197 -8.07 6.87 24.99
N TYR A 198 -7.79 5.58 24.86
CA TYR A 198 -8.54 4.53 25.56
C TYR A 198 -8.42 4.64 27.09
N LYS A 199 -7.22 4.94 27.62
CA LYS A 199 -6.99 5.15 29.06
C LYS A 199 -7.64 6.45 29.55
N GLU A 200 -7.65 7.51 28.75
CA GLU A 200 -8.36 8.75 29.07
C GLU A 200 -9.87 8.55 29.11
N HIS A 201 -10.45 7.77 28.18
CA HIS A 201 -11.87 7.42 28.19
C HIS A 201 -12.22 6.48 29.35
N TYR A 202 -11.39 5.49 29.66
CA TYR A 202 -11.59 4.58 30.80
C TYR A 202 -11.50 5.30 32.15
N ASN A 203 -10.52 6.22 32.31
CA ASN A 203 -10.39 7.02 33.53
C ASN A 203 -11.60 7.94 33.78
N ARG A 204 -12.23 8.48 32.71
CA ARG A 204 -13.48 9.24 32.84
C ARG A 204 -14.67 8.37 33.26
N PHE A 205 -14.65 7.08 32.93
CA PHE A 205 -15.72 6.14 33.27
C PHE A 205 -15.60 5.56 34.68
N TRP A 206 -14.39 5.56 35.27
CA TRP A 206 -14.13 5.03 36.62
C TRP A 206 -14.15 6.08 37.74
N GLN A 207 -14.11 7.37 37.39
CA GLN A 207 -14.13 8.49 38.36
C GLN A 207 -15.55 9.02 38.68
N TYR A 208 -16.59 8.21 38.43
CA TYR A 208 -17.93 8.42 38.95
C TYR A 208 -18.49 7.12 39.53
#